data_AF-T0YW08-F1
#
_entry.id   AF-T0YW08-F1
#
_cell.length_a   1.000
_cell.length_b   1.000
_cell.length_c   1.000
_cell.angle_alpha   90.00
_cell.angle_beta   90.00
_cell.angle_gamma   90.00
#
_symmetry.space_group_name_H-M   'P 1'
#
loop_
_entity.id
_entity.type
_entity.pdbx_description
1 polymer ?
#
loop_
_entity_poly.entity_id
_entity_poly.type
_entity_poly.pdbx_seq_one_letter_code
_entity_poly.pdbx_strand_id
1 'polypeptide(L)'
;QHLDQVIHDSDAALAASGHDSLLIAAGTPRLRFLDDQAPPFVASPHFLHWLPLTDAPGSWIVHVPGRRPRLIFLQPRDYWHVVPDTPRGYWVE
;
A
#
# COMPACT_ATOMS: atom_id res chain seq x y z
N GLN A 1 -2.15 -11.45 14.87
CA GLN A 1 -2.92 -10.56 15.76
C GLN A 1 -3.25 -9.23 15.09
N HIS A 2 -2.27 -8.38 14.73
CA HIS A 2 -2.57 -7.08 14.09
C HIS A 2 -3.31 -7.22 12.75
N LEU A 3 -2.75 -7.99 11.81
CA LEU A 3 -3.33 -8.15 10.48
C LEU A 3 -4.73 -8.79 10.53
N ASP A 4 -4.94 -9.77 11.43
CA ASP A 4 -6.25 -10.41 11.62
C ASP A 4 -7.31 -9.40 12.05
N GLN A 5 -6.94 -8.46 12.93
CA GLN A 5 -7.84 -7.38 13.37
C GLN A 5 -8.17 -6.43 12.21
N VAL A 6 -7.16 -6.01 11.44
CA VAL A 6 -7.35 -5.14 10.27
C VAL A 6 -8.26 -5.79 9.24
N ILE A 7 -8.09 -7.09 8.98
CA ILE A 7 -8.94 -7.87 8.07
C ILE A 7 -10.37 -7.90 8.60
N HIS A 8 -10.56 -8.23 9.89
CA HIS A 8 -11.88 -8.29 10.50
C HIS A 8 -12.65 -6.96 10.38
N ASP A 9 -12.00 -5.86 10.72
CA ASP A 9 -12.62 -4.53 10.69
C ASP A 9 -12.92 -4.09 9.24
N SER A 10 -12.05 -4.45 8.30
CA SER A 10 -12.23 -4.17 6.88
C SER A 10 -13.37 -4.97 6.26
N ASP A 11 -13.52 -6.24 6.62
CA ASP A 11 -14.63 -7.11 6.19
C ASP A 11 -15.97 -6.56 6.70
N ALA A 12 -16.02 -6.13 7.96
CA ALA A 12 -17.21 -5.50 8.54
C ALA A 12 -17.58 -4.19 7.81
N ALA A 13 -16.58 -3.35 7.48
CA ALA A 13 -16.80 -2.10 6.76
C ALA A 13 -17.27 -2.34 5.30
N LEU A 14 -16.73 -3.34 4.61
CA LEU A 14 -17.15 -3.72 3.26
C LEU A 14 -18.59 -4.22 3.25
N ALA A 15 -18.95 -5.09 4.21
CA ALA A 15 -20.33 -5.57 4.37
C ALA A 15 -21.32 -4.42 4.67
N ALA A 16 -20.96 -3.49 5.55
CA ALA A 16 -21.80 -2.35 5.90
C ALA A 16 -21.98 -1.35 4.75
N SER A 17 -20.98 -1.21 3.89
CA SER A 17 -20.99 -0.27 2.76
C SER A 17 -21.47 -0.87 1.44
N GLY A 18 -21.67 -2.19 1.38
CA GLY A 18 -22.15 -2.89 0.18
C GLY A 18 -21.09 -3.02 -0.92
N HIS A 19 -19.80 -3.14 -0.57
CA HIS A 19 -18.71 -3.29 -1.53
C HIS A 19 -18.04 -4.66 -1.42
N ASP A 20 -17.57 -5.18 -2.56
CA ASP A 20 -16.95 -6.51 -2.61
C ASP A 20 -15.46 -6.52 -2.27
N SER A 21 -14.79 -5.37 -2.40
CA SER A 21 -13.33 -5.28 -2.25
C SER A 21 -12.86 -3.87 -1.89
N LEU A 22 -11.67 -3.81 -1.31
CA LEU A 22 -11.00 -2.57 -0.92
C LEU A 22 -9.64 -2.49 -1.60
N LEU A 23 -9.41 -1.39 -2.33
CA LEU A 23 -8.11 -1.05 -2.91
C LEU A 23 -7.51 0.11 -2.12
N ILE A 24 -6.33 -0.09 -1.54
CA ILE A 24 -5.65 0.91 -0.73
C ILE A 24 -4.36 1.32 -1.45
N ALA A 25 -4.28 2.57 -1.89
CA ALA A 25 -3.08 3.12 -2.52
C ALA A 25 -2.06 3.57 -1.47
N ALA A 26 -0.78 3.26 -1.70
CA ALA A 26 0.33 3.87 -0.96
C ALA A 26 0.42 5.38 -1.24
N GLY A 27 -0.06 5.83 -2.40
CA GLY A 27 0.06 7.20 -2.90
C GLY A 27 1.21 7.35 -3.88
N THR A 28 1.39 8.56 -4.40
CA THR A 28 2.47 8.89 -5.35
C THR A 28 3.15 10.20 -4.96
N PRO A 29 4.45 10.39 -5.27
CA PRO A 29 5.11 11.68 -5.10
C PRO A 29 4.36 12.78 -5.86
N ARG A 30 4.13 13.93 -5.20
CA ARG A 30 3.49 15.09 -5.81
C ARG A 30 4.54 16.11 -6.17
N LEU A 31 4.60 16.52 -7.44
CA LEU A 31 5.53 17.56 -7.88
C LEU A 31 5.19 18.90 -7.23
N ARG A 32 6.23 19.68 -6.95
CA ARG A 32 6.08 21.09 -6.58
C ARG A 32 5.49 21.86 -7.78
N PHE A 33 4.71 22.89 -7.49
CA PHE A 33 4.08 23.69 -8.53
C PHE A 33 5.16 24.39 -9.37
N LEU A 34 5.13 24.18 -10.70
CA LEU A 34 6.09 24.71 -11.68
C LEU A 34 7.55 24.22 -11.49
N ASP A 35 7.73 23.05 -10.89
CA ASP A 35 9.05 22.46 -10.62
C ASP A 35 9.01 20.95 -10.91
N ASP A 36 10.16 20.37 -11.26
CA ASP A 36 10.32 18.93 -11.49
C ASP A 36 10.69 18.16 -10.21
N GLN A 37 10.94 18.89 -9.12
CA GLN A 37 11.22 18.30 -7.82
C GLN A 37 9.95 17.90 -7.06
N ALA A 38 10.07 16.81 -6.28
CA ALA A 38 9.06 16.39 -5.31
C ALA A 38 9.56 16.58 -3.87
N PRO A 39 8.68 16.84 -2.88
CA PRO A 39 9.02 16.61 -1.49
C PRO A 39 9.21 15.10 -1.24
N PRO A 40 9.83 14.71 -0.11
CA PRO A 40 9.93 13.31 0.28
C PRO A 40 8.57 12.62 0.25
N PHE A 41 8.55 11.40 -0.25
CA PHE A 41 7.34 10.59 -0.29
C PHE A 41 6.87 10.26 1.13
N VAL A 42 5.57 10.37 1.36
CA VAL A 42 4.90 9.95 2.60
C VAL A 42 3.76 9.02 2.21
N ALA A 43 3.87 7.76 2.60
CA ALA A 43 2.85 6.76 2.32
C ALA A 43 1.53 7.10 3.03
N SER A 44 0.42 6.72 2.39
CA SER A 44 -0.93 6.85 2.95
C SER A 44 -1.01 6.16 4.32
N PRO A 45 -1.58 6.81 5.36
CA PRO A 45 -1.81 6.19 6.65
C PRO A 45 -2.68 4.93 6.56
N HIS A 46 -3.65 4.91 5.62
CA HIS A 46 -4.48 3.74 5.38
C HIS A 46 -3.68 2.57 4.81
N PHE A 47 -2.64 2.82 4.01
CA PHE A 47 -1.73 1.78 3.53
C PHE A 47 -0.82 1.26 4.65
N LEU A 48 -0.24 2.20 5.42
CA LEU A 48 0.64 1.88 6.55
C LEU A 48 -0.08 1.13 7.68
N HIS A 49 -1.39 1.28 7.80
CA HIS A 49 -2.19 0.54 8.76
C HIS A 49 -2.14 -0.98 8.53
N TRP A 50 -1.97 -1.43 7.29
CA TRP A 50 -1.93 -2.85 6.94
C TRP A 50 -0.53 -3.45 7.07
N LEU A 51 0.49 -2.71 6.65
CA LEU A 51 1.87 -3.17 6.63
C LEU A 51 2.86 -2.00 6.74
N PRO A 52 4.06 -2.23 7.33
CA PRO A 52 4.99 -1.15 7.68
C PRO A 52 5.93 -0.78 6.52
N LEU A 53 5.41 -0.59 5.31
CA LEU A 53 6.21 -0.25 4.13
C LEU A 53 6.04 1.24 3.79
N THR A 54 7.01 2.04 4.22
CA THR A 54 6.97 3.51 4.17
C THR A 54 7.45 4.10 2.86
N ASP A 55 8.30 3.40 2.13
CA ASP A 55 8.88 3.85 0.86
C ASP A 55 8.45 2.93 -0.29
N ALA A 56 7.17 3.02 -0.66
CA ALA A 56 6.56 2.22 -1.72
C ALA A 56 5.62 3.04 -2.61
N PRO A 57 6.11 4.13 -3.23
CA PRO A 57 5.29 4.96 -4.09
C PRO A 57 4.66 4.14 -5.22
N GLY A 58 3.39 4.44 -5.52
CA GLY A 58 2.62 3.76 -6.57
C GLY A 58 2.19 2.33 -6.25
N SER A 59 2.52 1.79 -5.08
CA SER A 59 2.11 0.45 -4.65
C SER A 59 0.67 0.43 -4.12
N TRP A 60 0.07 -0.75 -4.09
CA TRP A 60 -1.33 -0.96 -3.70
C TRP A 60 -1.52 -2.19 -2.83
N ILE A 61 -2.49 -2.15 -1.93
CA ILE A 61 -3.04 -3.33 -1.27
C ILE A 61 -4.41 -3.60 -1.87
N VAL A 62 -4.65 -4.86 -2.22
CA VAL A 62 -5.96 -5.36 -2.65
C VAL A 62 -6.47 -6.31 -1.57
N HIS A 63 -7.56 -5.91 -0.92
CA HIS A 63 -8.27 -6.71 0.05
C HIS A 63 -9.60 -7.18 -0.53
N VAL A 64 -9.86 -8.49 -0.40
CA VAL A 64 -11.12 -9.14 -0.77
C VAL A 64 -11.49 -10.08 0.37
N PRO A 65 -12.68 -9.95 0.97
CA PRO A 65 -13.10 -10.83 2.07
C PRO A 65 -12.94 -12.31 1.73
N GLY A 66 -12.41 -13.09 2.68
CA GLY A 66 -12.14 -14.53 2.50
C GLY A 66 -10.93 -14.88 1.62
N ARG A 67 -10.16 -13.89 1.13
CA ARG A 67 -8.90 -14.12 0.42
C ARG A 67 -7.74 -13.50 1.19
N ARG A 68 -6.53 -14.06 1.02
CA ARG A 68 -5.32 -13.44 1.54
C ARG A 68 -5.13 -12.06 0.88
N PRO A 69 -4.94 -10.97 1.66
CA PRO A 69 -4.65 -9.65 1.10
C PRO A 69 -3.43 -9.68 0.19
N ARG A 70 -3.46 -8.91 -0.89
CA ARG A 70 -2.41 -8.90 -1.91
C ARG A 70 -1.73 -7.55 -1.96
N LEU A 71 -0.40 -7.54 -1.86
CA LEU A 71 0.42 -6.37 -2.13
C LEU A 71 0.82 -6.37 -3.62
N ILE A 72 0.47 -5.29 -4.33
CA ILE A 72 1.04 -4.95 -5.63
C ILE A 72 2.19 -3.97 -5.33
N PHE A 73 3.41 -4.48 -5.34
CA PHE A 73 4.61 -3.69 -5.05
C PHE A 73 5.24 -3.17 -6.35
N LEU A 74 5.31 -1.85 -6.50
CA LEU A 74 5.87 -1.22 -7.70
C LEU A 74 7.40 -1.18 -7.61
N GLN A 75 8.06 -1.91 -8.51
CA GLN A 75 9.52 -1.91 -8.66
C GLN A 75 9.87 -1.39 -10.06
N PRO A 76 9.92 -0.06 -10.26
CA PRO A 76 10.28 0.50 -11.55
C PRO A 76 11.72 0.12 -11.86
N ARG A 77 11.95 -0.31 -13.10
CA ARG A 77 13.27 -0.72 -13.58
C ARG A 77 13.73 0.29 -14.62
N ASP A 78 14.37 1.34 -14.15
CA ASP A 78 14.95 2.39 -14.99
C ASP A 78 16.45 2.58 -14.69
N TYR A 79 17.12 3.34 -15.54
CA TYR A 79 18.56 3.60 -15.43
C TYR A 79 18.92 4.57 -14.29
N TRP A 80 17.95 5.35 -13.81
CA TRP A 80 18.16 6.47 -12.89
C TRP A 80 17.98 6.09 -11.41
N HIS A 81 17.09 5.13 -11.12
CA HIS A 81 16.72 4.76 -9.76
C HIS A 81 17.17 3.36 -9.40
N VAL A 82 17.60 3.20 -8.15
CA VAL A 82 17.83 1.88 -7.57
C VAL A 82 16.51 1.15 -7.49
N VAL A 83 16.45 -0.05 -8.07
CA VAL A 83 15.28 -0.92 -7.96
C VAL A 83 15.11 -1.29 -6.49
N PRO A 84 13.94 -1.03 -5.87
CA PRO A 84 13.71 -1.40 -4.48
C PRO A 84 13.92 -2.90 -4.28
N ASP A 85 14.54 -3.31 -3.17
CA ASP A 85 14.60 -4.72 -2.84
C ASP A 85 13.19 -5.27 -2.59
N THR A 86 12.97 -6.54 -2.95
CA THR A 86 11.71 -7.22 -2.60
C THR A 86 11.51 -7.14 -1.09
N PRO A 87 10.31 -6.77 -0.60
CA PRO A 87 10.09 -6.57 0.83
C PRO A 87 10.38 -7.84 1.62
N ARG A 88 10.97 -7.67 2.80
CA ARG A 88 11.31 -8.76 3.74
C ARG A 88 10.81 -8.37 5.13
N GLY A 89 10.35 -9.35 5.91
CA GLY A 89 9.93 -9.13 7.28
C GLY A 89 8.84 -10.10 7.73
N TYR A 90 8.42 -9.95 9.00
CA TYR A 90 7.44 -10.82 9.65
C TYR A 90 6.05 -10.82 9.00
N TRP A 91 5.77 -9.87 8.13
CA TRP A 91 4.47 -9.65 7.49
C TRP A 91 4.39 -10.21 6.05
N VAL A 92 5.48 -10.78 5.54
CA VAL A 92 5.57 -11.33 4.19
C VAL A 92 5.10 -12.80 4.13
N GLU A 93 5.23 -13.51 5.25
CA GLU A 93 4.72 -14.88 5.46
C GLU A 93 3.27 -14.87 5.98
#